data_AF-A0A2E9MWU5-F1
#
_entry.id   AF-A0A2E9MWU5-F1
#
_cell.length_a   1.000
_cell.length_b   1.000
_cell.length_c   1.000
_cell.angle_alpha   90.00
_cell.angle_beta   90.00
_cell.angle_gamma   90.00
#
_symmetry.space_group_name_H-M   'P 1'
#
loop_
_entity.id
_entity.type
_entity.pdbx_description
1 polymer ?
#
loop_
_entity_poly.entity_id
_entity_poly.type
_entity_poly.pdbx_seq_one_letter_code
_entity_poly.pdbx_strand_id
1 'polypeptide(L)'
;MIDPLIVLIISASLALLFYMAARHKMSAPAQFKAQLAAYELLPEFILPAVSKMIPYVEMAIVFLILVPVTRPAAAVVAALLLTVYALAMAVNMLRGRANIDCGCGGHPQLLSFWLLVRNAVIITGSCLLLAPVSDRAVVWIDSLFVVLMTALLAVVYQLVEQLVRNHSFSDDRVDSHG
;
A
#
# COMPACT_ATOMS: atom_id res chain seq x y z
N MET A 1 21.84 -12.42 -5.51
CA MET A 1 21.20 -12.21 -6.83
C MET A 1 19.80 -12.79 -6.75
N ILE A 2 18.79 -12.10 -7.26
CA ILE A 2 17.38 -12.52 -7.16
C ILE A 2 16.90 -13.12 -8.48
N ASP A 3 16.03 -14.13 -8.41
CA ASP A 3 15.41 -14.70 -9.61
C ASP A 3 14.48 -13.67 -10.29
N PRO A 4 14.55 -13.50 -11.62
CA PRO A 4 13.68 -12.57 -12.34
C PRO A 4 12.19 -12.86 -12.13
N LEU A 5 11.80 -14.10 -11.86
CA LEU A 5 10.41 -14.44 -11.54
C LEU A 5 9.94 -13.75 -10.26
N ILE A 6 10.76 -13.73 -9.21
CA ILE A 6 10.44 -13.06 -7.94
C ILE A 6 10.29 -11.55 -8.17
N VAL A 7 11.17 -10.96 -8.97
CA VAL A 7 11.11 -9.54 -9.34
C VAL A 7 9.79 -9.22 -10.05
N LEU A 8 9.35 -10.07 -10.99
CA LEU A 8 8.10 -9.89 -11.71
C LEU A 8 6.87 -10.05 -10.79
N ILE A 9 6.86 -11.05 -9.91
CA ILE A 9 5.76 -11.27 -8.95
C ILE A 9 5.62 -10.06 -8.01
N ILE A 10 6.73 -9.58 -7.44
CA ILE A 10 6.72 -8.41 -6.55
C ILE A 10 6.26 -7.17 -7.31
N SER A 11 6.78 -6.94 -8.52
CA SER A 11 6.41 -5.78 -9.35
C SER A 11 4.93 -5.79 -9.71
N ALA A 12 4.39 -6.94 -10.12
CA ALA A 12 2.98 -7.11 -10.47
C ALA A 12 2.08 -6.93 -9.24
N SER A 13 2.48 -7.48 -8.09
CA SER A 13 1.73 -7.36 -6.83
C SER A 13 1.70 -5.92 -6.31
N LEU A 14 2.84 -5.21 -6.36
CA LEU A 14 2.91 -3.78 -6.04
C LEU A 14 2.08 -2.94 -7.01
N ALA A 15 2.18 -3.19 -8.32
CA ALA A 15 1.38 -2.50 -9.32
C ALA A 15 -0.12 -2.67 -9.04
N LEU A 16 -0.57 -3.91 -8.72
CA LEU A 16 -1.96 -4.18 -8.39
C LEU A 16 -2.41 -3.44 -7.12
N LEU A 17 -1.58 -3.45 -6.07
CA LEU A 17 -1.87 -2.78 -4.80
C LEU A 17 -2.01 -1.26 -4.98
N PHE A 18 -1.03 -0.63 -5.63
CA PHE A 18 -1.08 0.81 -5.90
C PHE A 18 -2.22 1.19 -6.84
N TYR A 19 -2.54 0.34 -7.83
CA TYR A 19 -3.68 0.56 -8.71
C TYR A 19 -5.00 0.54 -7.94
N MET A 20 -5.21 -0.44 -7.06
CA MET A 20 -6.40 -0.51 -6.20
C MET A 20 -6.51 0.70 -5.28
N ALA A 21 -5.41 1.11 -4.65
CA ALA A 21 -5.35 2.28 -3.79
C ALA A 21 -5.68 3.58 -4.55
N ALA A 22 -5.02 3.80 -5.69
CA ALA A 22 -5.23 4.98 -6.53
C ALA A 22 -6.68 5.04 -7.05
N ARG A 23 -7.21 3.92 -7.56
CA ARG A 23 -8.59 3.84 -8.06
C ARG A 23 -9.59 4.24 -6.98
N HIS A 24 -9.42 3.73 -5.76
CA HIS A 24 -10.32 4.06 -4.66
C HIS A 24 -10.27 5.56 -4.31
N LYS A 25 -9.06 6.13 -4.17
CA LYS A 25 -8.90 7.55 -3.83
C LYS A 25 -9.39 8.48 -4.93
N MET A 26 -9.28 8.08 -6.20
CA MET A 26 -9.85 8.82 -7.33
C MET A 26 -11.37 8.71 -7.42
N SER A 27 -11.96 7.60 -6.96
CA SER A 27 -13.42 7.42 -6.97
C SER A 27 -14.15 8.26 -5.91
N ALA A 28 -13.49 8.55 -4.78
CA ALA A 28 -14.05 9.32 -3.68
C ALA A 28 -13.05 10.37 -3.13
N PRO A 29 -12.66 11.38 -3.94
CA PRO A 29 -11.60 12.32 -3.57
C PRO A 29 -11.95 13.18 -2.35
N ALA A 30 -13.25 13.48 -2.15
CA ALA A 30 -13.71 14.21 -0.97
C ALA A 30 -13.54 13.40 0.31
N GLN A 31 -13.81 12.09 0.26
CA GLN A 31 -13.59 11.18 1.39
C GLN A 31 -12.11 11.04 1.71
N PHE A 32 -11.27 10.86 0.68
CA PHE A 32 -9.81 10.79 0.88
C PHE A 32 -9.24 12.08 1.47
N LYS A 33 -9.71 13.25 1.01
CA LYS A 33 -9.32 14.54 1.60
C LYS A 33 -9.72 14.63 3.08
N ALA A 34 -10.93 14.19 3.44
CA ALA A 34 -11.40 14.19 4.82
C ALA A 34 -10.58 13.21 5.70
N GLN A 35 -10.27 12.02 5.18
CA GLN A 35 -9.36 11.07 5.84
C GLN A 35 -8.00 11.70 6.10
N LEU A 36 -7.38 12.32 5.09
CA LEU A 36 -6.07 12.97 5.24
C LEU A 36 -6.10 14.16 6.21
N ALA A 37 -7.21 14.90 6.27
CA ALA A 37 -7.41 15.98 7.24
C ALA A 37 -7.43 15.46 8.67
N ALA A 38 -8.07 14.30 8.91
CA ALA A 38 -8.18 13.68 10.22
C ALA A 38 -6.83 13.29 10.84
N TYR A 39 -5.77 13.13 10.03
CA TYR A 39 -4.42 12.88 10.54
C TYR A 39 -3.82 14.09 11.25
N GLU A 40 -4.32 15.32 11.03
CA GLU A 40 -3.81 16.56 11.60
C GLU A 40 -2.27 16.70 11.50
N LEU A 41 -1.70 16.24 10.38
CA LEU A 41 -0.27 16.33 10.06
C LEU A 41 0.03 17.38 9.00
N LEU A 42 -0.96 17.73 8.18
CA LEU A 42 -0.81 18.69 7.09
C LEU A 42 -1.58 19.97 7.41
N PRO A 43 -1.00 21.15 7.13
CA PRO A 43 -1.75 22.40 7.23
C PRO A 43 -2.83 22.49 6.13
N GLU A 44 -3.91 23.21 6.43
CA GLU A 44 -5.11 23.29 5.58
C GLU A 44 -4.82 23.81 4.16
N PHE A 45 -3.78 24.63 3.99
CA PHE A 45 -3.42 25.21 2.69
C PHE A 45 -2.79 24.20 1.71
N ILE A 46 -2.03 23.20 2.20
CA ILE A 46 -1.44 22.17 1.31
C ILE A 46 -2.33 20.93 1.17
N LEU A 47 -3.23 20.70 2.13
CA LEU A 47 -4.13 19.54 2.15
C LEU A 47 -4.80 19.26 0.79
N PRO A 48 -5.44 20.23 0.09
CA PRO A 48 -6.09 19.95 -1.19
C PRO A 48 -5.10 19.59 -2.31
N ALA A 49 -3.89 20.15 -2.29
CA ALA A 49 -2.86 19.84 -3.27
C ALA A 49 -2.32 18.42 -3.05
N VAL A 50 -2.00 18.07 -1.79
CA VAL A 50 -1.48 16.75 -1.44
C VAL A 50 -2.52 15.66 -1.66
N SER A 51 -3.79 15.88 -1.25
CA SER A 51 -4.86 14.91 -1.45
C SER A 51 -5.10 14.60 -2.93
N LYS A 52 -4.85 15.55 -3.82
CA LYS A 52 -4.95 15.37 -5.27
C LYS A 52 -3.69 14.73 -5.84
N MET A 53 -2.51 15.12 -5.39
CA MET A 53 -1.23 14.63 -5.91
C MET A 53 -0.98 13.16 -5.60
N ILE A 54 -1.31 12.70 -4.38
CA ILE A 54 -1.02 11.34 -3.93
C ILE A 54 -1.58 10.28 -4.91
N PRO A 55 -2.88 10.29 -5.29
CA PRO A 55 -3.41 9.29 -6.23
C PRO A 55 -2.71 9.29 -7.59
N TYR A 56 -2.23 10.45 -8.07
CA TYR A 56 -1.44 10.50 -9.31
C TYR A 56 -0.05 9.90 -9.14
N VAL A 57 0.60 10.11 -7.99
CA VAL A 57 1.88 9.46 -7.67
C VAL A 57 1.70 7.95 -7.57
N GLU A 58 0.65 7.48 -6.90
CA GLU A 58 0.32 6.05 -6.83
C GLU A 58 0.11 5.45 -8.21
N MET A 59 -0.66 6.12 -9.07
CA MET A 59 -0.87 5.68 -10.44
C MET A 59 0.42 5.70 -11.27
N ALA A 60 1.29 6.70 -11.09
CA ALA A 60 2.59 6.74 -11.76
C ALA A 60 3.47 5.54 -11.36
N ILE A 61 3.47 5.14 -10.09
CA ILE A 61 4.19 3.94 -9.61
C ILE A 61 3.71 2.69 -10.37
N VAL A 62 2.40 2.53 -10.60
CA VAL A 62 1.83 1.38 -11.34
C VAL A 62 2.48 1.24 -12.72
N PHE A 63 2.61 2.34 -13.47
CA PHE A 63 3.20 2.29 -14.81
C PHE A 63 4.72 2.13 -14.77
N LEU A 64 5.40 2.84 -13.87
CA LEU A 64 6.85 2.86 -13.81
C LEU A 64 7.45 1.54 -13.30
N ILE A 65 6.75 0.81 -12.42
CA ILE A 65 7.28 -0.44 -11.83
C ILE A 65 7.24 -1.62 -12.81
N LEU A 66 6.34 -1.57 -13.79
CA LEU A 66 6.20 -2.60 -14.82
C LEU A 66 7.30 -2.54 -15.87
N VAL A 67 7.86 -1.34 -16.12
CA VAL A 67 8.95 -1.14 -17.08
C VAL A 67 10.31 -1.43 -16.40
N PRO A 68 11.11 -2.40 -16.87
CA PRO A 68 12.35 -2.81 -16.21
C PRO A 68 13.36 -1.67 -15.97
N VAL A 69 13.45 -0.73 -16.91
CA VAL A 69 14.38 0.41 -16.84
C VAL A 69 14.02 1.39 -15.72
N THR A 70 12.72 1.65 -15.50
CA THR A 70 12.26 2.61 -14.48
C THR A 70 11.91 1.94 -13.15
N ARG A 71 11.89 0.61 -13.09
CA ARG A 71 11.52 -0.17 -11.91
C ARG A 71 12.30 0.20 -10.64
N PRO A 72 13.64 0.38 -10.66
CA PRO A 72 14.36 0.75 -9.44
C PRO A 72 13.91 2.11 -8.88
N ALA A 73 13.70 3.10 -9.76
CA ALA A 73 13.18 4.40 -9.36
C ALA A 73 11.76 4.29 -8.80
N ALA A 74 10.88 3.53 -9.46
CA ALA A 74 9.53 3.26 -8.99
C ALA A 74 9.51 2.59 -7.61
N ALA A 75 10.41 1.64 -7.38
CA ALA A 75 10.55 0.95 -6.09
C ALA A 75 10.95 1.91 -4.96
N VAL A 76 11.92 2.82 -5.21
CA VAL A 76 12.28 3.85 -4.22
C VAL A 76 11.10 4.75 -3.90
N VAL A 77 10.39 5.24 -4.93
CA VAL A 77 9.21 6.11 -4.73
C VAL A 77 8.09 5.38 -3.99
N ALA A 78 7.84 4.12 -4.31
CA ALA A 78 6.87 3.28 -3.61
C ALA A 78 7.22 3.08 -2.14
N ALA A 79 8.48 2.71 -1.85
CA ALA A 79 8.97 2.52 -0.48
C ALA A 79 8.88 3.82 0.34
N LEU A 80 9.26 4.97 -0.25
CA LEU A 80 9.15 6.27 0.39
C LEU A 80 7.69 6.62 0.69
N LEU A 81 6.79 6.46 -0.29
CA LEU A 81 5.38 6.77 -0.11
C LEU A 81 4.75 5.92 1.00
N LEU A 82 5.00 4.61 0.99
CA LEU A 82 4.54 3.69 2.03
C LEU A 82 5.14 4.02 3.40
N THR A 83 6.39 4.46 3.45
CA THR A 83 7.06 4.89 4.69
C THR A 83 6.41 6.15 5.25
N VAL A 84 6.12 7.14 4.41
CA VAL A 84 5.39 8.36 4.82
C VAL A 84 4.02 8.00 5.38
N TYR A 85 3.29 7.11 4.72
CA TYR A 85 2.02 6.59 5.24
C TYR A 85 2.17 5.87 6.59
N ALA A 86 3.16 4.98 6.71
CA ALA A 86 3.42 4.24 7.95
C ALA A 86 3.78 5.20 9.11
N LEU A 87 4.62 6.20 8.87
CA LEU A 87 4.99 7.21 9.86
C LEU A 87 3.77 8.06 10.25
N ALA A 88 2.96 8.48 9.28
CA ALA A 88 1.74 9.25 9.55
C ALA A 88 0.76 8.48 10.44
N MET A 89 0.60 7.17 10.21
CA MET A 89 -0.20 6.28 11.05
C MET A 89 0.42 6.11 12.44
N ALA A 90 1.72 5.82 12.52
CA ALA A 90 2.43 5.62 13.79
C ALA A 90 2.37 6.86 14.69
N VAL A 91 2.57 8.06 14.13
CA VAL A 91 2.46 9.33 14.88
C VAL A 91 1.05 9.51 15.43
N ASN A 92 0.00 9.21 14.67
CA ASN A 92 -1.37 9.32 15.15
C ASN A 92 -1.73 8.28 16.22
N MET A 93 -1.23 7.05 16.08
CA MET A 93 -1.37 6.02 17.12
C MET A 93 -0.69 6.45 18.42
N LEU A 94 0.51 7.03 18.36
CA LEU A 94 1.23 7.57 19.54
C LEU A 94 0.51 8.77 20.18
N ARG A 95 -0.30 9.52 19.41
CA ARG A 95 -1.19 10.58 19.91
C ARG A 95 -2.50 10.05 20.51
N GLY A 96 -2.69 8.74 20.59
CA GLY A 96 -3.92 8.10 21.06
C GLY A 96 -5.08 8.18 20.06
N ARG A 97 -4.81 8.52 18.80
CA ARG A 97 -5.82 8.68 17.75
C ARG A 97 -5.83 7.47 16.81
N ALA A 98 -6.22 6.33 17.34
CA ALA A 98 -6.31 5.09 16.57
C ALA A 98 -7.61 5.00 15.74
N ASN A 99 -8.65 5.75 16.11
CA ASN A 99 -9.98 5.69 15.47
C ASN A 99 -10.07 6.45 14.13
N ILE A 100 -8.94 6.53 13.41
CA ILE A 100 -8.83 7.18 12.11
C ILE A 100 -8.80 6.09 11.03
N ASP A 101 -9.43 6.36 9.89
CA ASP A 101 -9.38 5.47 8.74
C ASP A 101 -8.00 5.52 8.04
N CYS A 102 -7.41 4.35 7.78
CA CYS A 102 -6.14 4.22 7.07
C CYS A 102 -6.21 4.67 5.59
N GLY A 103 -7.40 4.68 4.98
CA GLY A 103 -7.62 5.16 3.61
C GLY A 103 -6.91 4.39 2.49
N CYS A 104 -6.22 3.29 2.81
CA CYS A 104 -5.42 2.50 1.85
C CYS A 104 -6.16 1.26 1.29
N GLY A 105 -7.16 0.73 2.03
CA GLY A 105 -7.79 -0.57 1.75
C GLY A 105 -9.14 -0.54 1.04
N GLY A 106 -9.58 0.62 0.54
CA GLY A 106 -10.86 0.74 -0.15
C GLY A 106 -12.10 0.74 0.75
N HIS A 107 -11.92 0.49 2.04
CA HIS A 107 -12.98 0.40 3.05
C HIS A 107 -12.49 1.05 4.35
N PRO A 108 -13.41 1.55 5.18
CA PRO A 108 -13.06 2.10 6.48
C PRO A 108 -12.35 1.08 7.34
N GLN A 109 -11.11 1.39 7.72
CA GLN A 109 -10.28 0.52 8.57
C GLN A 109 -9.51 1.37 9.57
N LEU A 110 -9.70 1.11 10.86
CA LEU A 110 -9.06 1.85 11.95
C LEU A 110 -7.55 1.60 11.98
N LEU A 111 -6.81 2.58 12.51
CA LEU A 111 -5.37 2.46 12.67
C LEU A 111 -5.06 1.37 13.69
N SER A 112 -4.23 0.41 13.29
CA SER A 112 -3.82 -0.71 14.10
C SER A 112 -2.36 -1.03 13.84
N PHE A 113 -1.71 -1.67 14.81
CA PHE A 113 -0.32 -2.09 14.68
C PHE A 113 -0.12 -3.03 13.47
N TRP A 114 -1.15 -3.80 13.11
CA TRP A 114 -1.12 -4.67 11.93
C TRP A 114 -0.89 -3.91 10.63
N LEU A 115 -1.47 -2.72 10.47
CA LEU A 115 -1.26 -1.89 9.27
C LEU A 115 0.20 -1.44 9.13
N LEU A 116 0.87 -1.19 10.26
CA LEU A 116 2.31 -0.86 10.27
C LEU A 116 3.14 -2.06 9.84
N VAL A 117 2.86 -3.27 10.37
CA VAL A 117 3.53 -4.51 9.97
C VAL A 117 3.33 -4.79 8.49
N ARG A 118 2.09 -4.69 7.99
CA ARG A 118 1.76 -4.84 6.57
C ARG A 118 2.57 -3.89 5.71
N ASN A 119 2.58 -2.60 6.04
CA ASN A 119 3.35 -1.62 5.27
C ASN A 119 4.86 -1.92 5.33
N ALA A 120 5.39 -2.34 6.48
CA ALA A 120 6.80 -2.73 6.61
C ALA A 120 7.18 -3.93 5.70
N VAL A 121 6.30 -4.92 5.59
CA VAL A 121 6.48 -6.06 4.66
C VAL A 121 6.48 -5.57 3.21
N ILE A 122 5.55 -4.70 2.82
CA ILE A 122 5.46 -4.17 1.45
C ILE A 122 6.67 -3.28 1.13
N ILE A 123 7.13 -2.45 2.08
CA ILE A 123 8.35 -1.64 1.95
C ILE A 123 9.55 -2.55 1.73
N THR A 124 9.69 -3.61 2.51
CA THR A 124 10.80 -4.58 2.38
C THR A 124 10.78 -5.24 1.00
N GLY A 125 9.60 -5.68 0.53
CA GLY A 125 9.42 -6.23 -0.82
C GLY A 125 9.77 -5.22 -1.91
N SER A 126 9.42 -3.94 -1.72
CA SER A 126 9.78 -2.87 -2.65
C SER A 126 11.30 -2.65 -2.70
N CYS A 127 11.98 -2.58 -1.55
CA CYS A 127 13.44 -2.49 -1.47
C CYS A 127 14.15 -3.70 -2.11
N LEU A 128 13.54 -4.88 -2.06
CA LEU A 128 14.08 -6.09 -2.67
C LEU A 128 14.22 -5.96 -4.20
N LEU A 129 13.42 -5.11 -4.86
CA LEU A 129 13.54 -4.81 -6.29
C LEU A 129 14.82 -4.05 -6.67
N LEU A 130 15.56 -3.52 -5.69
CA LEU A 130 16.84 -2.83 -5.91
C LEU A 130 18.04 -3.79 -5.93
N ALA A 131 17.83 -5.05 -5.55
CA ALA A 131 18.89 -6.04 -5.54
C ALA A 131 19.24 -6.51 -6.95
N PRO A 132 20.50 -6.93 -7.20
CA PRO A 132 20.93 -7.41 -8.51
C PRO A 132 20.15 -8.66 -8.94
N VAL A 133 19.65 -8.62 -10.18
CA VAL A 133 18.88 -9.71 -10.80
C VAL A 133 19.82 -10.72 -11.41
N SER A 134 19.44 -12.00 -11.38
CA SER A 134 20.16 -13.08 -12.04
C SER A 134 19.92 -13.10 -13.55
N ASP A 135 20.92 -13.52 -14.33
CA ASP A 135 20.88 -13.59 -15.81
C ASP A 135 20.05 -14.77 -16.36
N ARG A 136 19.10 -15.27 -15.57
CA ARG A 136 18.20 -16.36 -15.99
C ARG A 136 17.25 -15.83 -17.07
N ALA A 137 17.15 -16.55 -18.19
CA ALA A 137 16.17 -16.23 -19.22
C ALA A 137 14.74 -16.45 -18.73
N VAL A 138 13.87 -15.46 -18.96
CA VAL A 138 12.43 -15.55 -18.66
C VAL A 138 11.76 -16.36 -19.76
N VAL A 139 11.09 -17.44 -19.38
CA VAL A 139 10.39 -18.36 -20.29
C VAL A 139 8.88 -18.10 -20.19
N TRP A 140 8.10 -18.49 -21.20
CA TRP A 140 6.64 -18.30 -21.22
C TRP A 140 5.91 -18.88 -20.00
N ILE A 141 6.43 -19.96 -19.40
CA ILE A 141 5.85 -20.57 -18.20
C ILE A 141 5.96 -19.66 -16.97
N ASP A 142 6.99 -18.80 -16.92
CA ASP A 142 7.15 -17.81 -15.86
C ASP A 142 5.97 -16.85 -15.85
N SER A 143 5.43 -16.47 -17.02
CA SER A 143 4.25 -15.61 -17.12
C SER A 143 3.02 -16.23 -16.44
N LEU A 144 2.82 -17.55 -16.60
CA LEU A 144 1.75 -18.27 -15.92
C LEU A 144 1.94 -18.23 -14.40
N PHE A 145 3.16 -18.48 -13.92
CA PHE A 145 3.47 -18.40 -12.50
C PHE A 145 3.29 -16.98 -11.94
N VAL A 146 3.70 -15.94 -12.67
CA VAL A 146 3.47 -14.55 -12.27
C VAL A 146 1.99 -14.27 -12.07
N VAL A 147 1.14 -14.66 -13.02
CA VAL A 147 -0.32 -14.43 -12.91
C VAL A 147 -0.91 -15.19 -11.73
N LEU A 148 -0.61 -16.49 -11.60
CA LEU A 148 -1.16 -17.33 -10.52
C LEU A 148 -0.71 -16.86 -9.14
N MET A 149 0.59 -16.56 -8.97
CA MET A 149 1.14 -16.10 -7.70
C MET A 149 0.64 -14.70 -7.33
N THR A 150 0.54 -13.79 -8.30
CA THR A 150 -0.02 -12.45 -8.07
C THR A 150 -1.49 -12.54 -7.67
N ALA A 151 -2.28 -13.40 -8.33
CA ALA A 151 -3.68 -13.63 -7.97
C ALA A 151 -3.82 -14.23 -6.57
N LEU A 152 -3.00 -15.23 -6.23
CA LEU A 152 -2.96 -15.83 -4.91
C LEU A 152 -2.62 -14.79 -3.83
N LEU A 153 -1.56 -14.01 -4.04
CA LEU A 153 -1.15 -12.94 -3.12
C LEU A 153 -2.24 -11.88 -2.96
N ALA A 154 -2.93 -11.52 -4.05
CA ALA A 154 -4.05 -10.59 -4.00
C ALA A 154 -5.21 -11.14 -3.15
N VAL A 155 -5.57 -12.42 -3.33
CA VAL A 155 -6.61 -13.08 -2.52
C VAL A 155 -6.19 -13.14 -1.05
N VAL A 156 -4.96 -13.55 -0.76
CA VAL A 156 -4.42 -13.59 0.61
C VAL A 156 -4.45 -12.20 1.24
N TYR A 157 -4.03 -11.17 0.50
CA TYR A 157 -4.09 -9.79 0.95
C TYR A 157 -5.52 -9.38 1.32
N GLN A 158 -6.49 -9.65 0.45
CA GLN A 158 -7.90 -9.35 0.73
C GLN A 158 -8.42 -10.10 1.96
N LEU A 159 -8.08 -11.37 2.12
CA LEU A 159 -8.48 -12.16 3.30
C LEU A 159 -7.88 -11.59 4.59
N VAL A 160 -6.60 -11.21 4.57
CA VAL A 160 -5.94 -10.56 5.70
C VAL A 160 -6.63 -9.25 6.04
N GLU A 161 -6.90 -8.39 5.04
CA GLU A 161 -7.61 -7.13 5.27
C GLU A 161 -9.02 -7.34 5.84
N GLN A 162 -9.74 -8.37 5.40
CA GLN A 162 -11.05 -8.72 5.96
C GLN A 162 -10.96 -9.20 7.41
N LEU A 163 -9.94 -10.00 7.75
CA LEU A 163 -9.73 -10.48 9.10
C LEU A 163 -9.42 -9.33 10.06
N VAL A 164 -8.52 -8.43 9.65
CA VAL A 164 -8.09 -7.28 10.46
C VAL A 164 -9.26 -6.33 10.68
N ARG A 165 -10.11 -6.14 9.66
CA ARG A 165 -11.36 -5.39 9.77
C ARG A 165 -12.30 -5.99 10.80
N ASN A 166 -12.49 -7.30 10.74
CA ASN A 166 -13.37 -7.98 11.68
C ASN A 166 -12.87 -7.84 13.13
N HIS A 167 -11.54 -7.91 13.33
CA HIS A 167 -10.94 -7.73 14.65
C HIS A 167 -11.09 -6.29 15.17
N SER A 168 -10.87 -5.27 14.33
CA SER A 168 -11.03 -3.87 14.75
C SER A 168 -12.46 -3.52 15.15
N PHE A 169 -13.47 -4.10 14.49
CA PHE A 169 -14.87 -3.90 14.89
C PHE A 169 -15.22 -4.59 16.22
N SER A 170 -14.50 -5.67 16.56
CA SER A 170 -14.71 -6.36 17.83
C SER A 170 -14.15 -5.57 19.01
N ASP A 171 -12.95 -4.99 18.87
CA ASP A 171 -12.31 -4.16 19.91
C ASP A 171 -13.16 -2.92 20.23
N ASP A 172 -13.60 -2.18 19.21
CA ASP A 172 -14.44 -0.98 19.36
C ASP A 172 -15.75 -1.26 20.13
N ARG A 173 -16.32 -2.47 19.99
CA ARG A 173 -17.54 -2.87 20.72
C ARG A 173 -17.28 -3.13 22.19
N VAL A 174 -16.10 -3.64 22.54
CA VAL A 174 -15.71 -3.88 23.93
C VAL A 174 -15.49 -2.54 24.64
N ASP A 175 -14.81 -1.60 23.98
CA ASP A 175 -14.49 -0.29 24.54
C ASP A 175 -15.70 0.64 24.67
N SER A 176 -16.76 0.45 23.89
CA SER A 176 -17.99 1.27 23.95
C SER A 176 -19.02 0.79 24.99
N HIS A 177 -18.82 -0.38 25.60
CA HIS A 177 -19.68 -0.95 26.64
C HIS A 177 -19.03 -1.06 28.03
N GLY A 178 -17.77 -0.63 28.18
CA GLY A 178 -17.04 -0.53 29.46
C GLY A 178 -17.03 0.89 30.02
#